data_AF-A0AAW5BN60-F1
#
_entry.id   AF-A0AAW5BN60-F1
#
_cell.length_a   1.000
_cell.length_b   1.000
_cell.length_c   1.000
_cell.angle_alpha   90.00
_cell.angle_beta   90.00
_cell.angle_gamma   90.00
#
_symmetry.space_group_name_H-M   'P 1'
#
loop_
_entity.id
_entity.type
_entity.pdbx_description
1 polymer ?
#
loop_
_entity_poly.entity_id
_entity_poly.type
_entity_poly.pdbx_seq_one_letter_code
_entity_poly.pdbx_strand_id
1 'polypeptide(L)'
;MNKIEKLAGEYNSTFARLAVIESELTKECQKYVSWDTVQVSITGGAPIVKARNEIDAVPLEDFVDHVNEYGSMPESAYGHLA
;
A
#
# COMPACT_ATOMS: atom_id res chain seq x y z
N MET A 1 -26.98 21.61 -8.25
CA MET A 1 -25.71 21.09 -7.69
C MET A 1 -24.59 22.02 -8.12
N ASN A 2 -23.87 22.61 -7.18
CA ASN A 2 -22.74 23.50 -7.47
C ASN A 2 -21.48 22.69 -7.81
N LYS A 3 -20.44 23.35 -8.34
CA LYS A 3 -19.21 22.67 -8.77
C LYS A 3 -18.51 21.91 -7.63
N ILE A 4 -18.56 22.43 -6.40
CA ILE A 4 -17.93 21.82 -5.22
C ILE A 4 -18.65 20.52 -4.85
N GLU A 5 -19.99 20.54 -4.82
CA GLU A 5 -20.80 19.34 -4.53
C GLU A 5 -20.54 18.22 -5.54
N LYS A 6 -20.45 18.56 -6.83
CA LYS A 6 -20.13 17.58 -7.88
C LYS A 6 -18.75 16.96 -7.66
N LEU A 7 -17.73 17.79 -7.44
CA LEU A 7 -16.35 17.33 -7.22
C LEU A 7 -16.21 16.49 -5.95
N ALA A 8 -16.89 16.88 -4.86
CA ALA A 8 -16.90 16.09 -3.63
C ALA A 8 -17.52 14.71 -3.84
N GLY A 9 -18.60 14.62 -4.63
CA GLY A 9 -19.20 13.34 -5.02
C GLY A 9 -18.25 12.45 -5.83
N GLU A 10 -17.60 13.01 -6.85
CA GLU A 10 -16.61 12.29 -7.68
C GLU A 10 -15.40 11.83 -6.85
N TYR A 11 -14.91 12.69 -5.95
CA TYR A 11 -13.82 12.37 -5.03
C TYR A 11 -14.20 11.21 -4.13
N ASN A 12 -15.33 11.28 -3.42
CA ASN A 12 -15.77 10.23 -2.50
C ASN A 12 -16.02 8.90 -3.22
N SER A 13 -16.61 8.93 -4.42
CA SER A 13 -16.80 7.72 -5.21
C SER A 13 -15.48 7.10 -5.65
N THR A 14 -14.48 7.92 -5.99
CA THR A 14 -13.14 7.45 -6.39
C THR A 14 -12.40 6.90 -5.18
N PHE A 15 -12.45 7.60 -4.05
CA PHE A 15 -11.85 7.17 -2.79
C PHE A 15 -12.43 5.83 -2.32
N ALA A 16 -13.75 5.62 -2.41
CA ALA A 16 -14.37 4.34 -2.07
C ALA A 16 -13.85 3.18 -2.93
N ARG A 17 -13.61 3.41 -4.23
CA ARG A 17 -13.01 2.40 -5.12
C ARG A 17 -11.55 2.15 -4.77
N LEU A 18 -10.79 3.21 -4.50
CA LEU A 18 -9.40 3.12 -4.08
C LEU A 18 -9.26 2.31 -2.79
N ALA A 19 -10.11 2.56 -1.78
CA ALA A 19 -10.07 1.83 -0.51
C ALA A 19 -10.31 0.31 -0.68
N VAL A 20 -11.14 -0.10 -1.65
CA VAL A 20 -11.32 -1.52 -1.99
C VAL A 20 -10.02 -2.09 -2.58
N ILE A 21 -9.41 -1.37 -3.53
CA ILE A 21 -8.14 -1.78 -4.15
C ILE A 21 -7.01 -1.85 -3.12
N GLU A 22 -6.88 -0.87 -2.22
CA GLU A 22 -5.89 -0.88 -1.14
C GLU A 22 -6.10 -2.08 -0.20
N SER A 23 -7.35 -2.46 0.08
CA SER A 23 -7.66 -3.65 0.88
C SER A 23 -7.28 -4.95 0.17
N GLU A 24 -7.55 -5.06 -1.13
CA GLU A 24 -7.15 -6.22 -1.94
C GLU A 24 -5.62 -6.31 -2.05
N LEU A 25 -4.95 -5.20 -2.36
CA LEU A 25 -3.49 -5.14 -2.40
C LEU A 25 -2.87 -5.49 -1.04
N THR A 26 -3.44 -5.00 0.07
CA THR A 26 -2.99 -5.36 1.40
C THR A 26 -3.01 -6.88 1.62
N LYS A 27 -4.11 -7.54 1.23
CA LYS A 27 -4.23 -9.01 1.34
C LYS A 27 -3.24 -9.74 0.43
N GLU A 28 -3.00 -9.24 -0.77
CA GLU A 28 -2.03 -9.83 -1.70
C GLU A 28 -0.58 -9.64 -1.23
N CYS A 29 -0.19 -8.43 -0.83
CA CYS A 29 1.13 -8.12 -0.26
C CYS A 29 1.42 -8.97 0.99
N GLN A 30 0.42 -9.19 1.84
CA GLN A 30 0.56 -10.01 3.05
C GLN A 30 1.03 -11.45 2.77
N LYS A 31 0.76 -12.00 1.58
CA LYS A 31 1.21 -13.36 1.22
C LYS A 31 2.73 -13.49 1.13
N TYR A 32 3.43 -12.38 0.90
CA TYR A 32 4.88 -12.34 0.72
C TYR A 32 5.63 -11.93 1.99
N VAL A 33 4.91 -11.48 3.03
CA VAL A 33 5.46 -11.07 4.32
C VAL A 33 4.95 -12.01 5.39
N SER A 34 5.81 -12.89 5.90
CA SER A 34 5.45 -13.88 6.94
C SER A 34 5.75 -13.41 8.36
N TRP A 35 6.58 -12.38 8.51
CA TRP A 35 7.13 -11.93 9.80
C TRP A 35 6.32 -10.80 10.45
N ASP A 36 5.45 -10.11 9.70
CA ASP A 36 4.59 -9.06 10.25
C ASP A 36 3.27 -8.89 9.47
N THR A 37 2.35 -8.11 10.04
CA THR A 37 1.16 -7.61 9.35
C THR A 37 1.51 -6.38 8.53
N VAL A 38 1.09 -6.35 7.26
CA VAL A 38 1.27 -5.19 6.38
C VAL A 38 -0.04 -4.47 6.10
N GLN A 39 0.08 -3.19 5.74
CA GLN A 39 -1.01 -2.37 5.22
C GLN A 39 -0.53 -1.56 4.02
N VAL A 40 -1.32 -1.56 2.94
CA VAL A 40 -1.11 -0.67 1.80
C VAL A 40 -1.92 0.61 2.01
N SER A 41 -1.31 1.76 1.75
CA SER A 41 -1.96 3.07 1.84
C SER A 41 -1.21 4.12 1.02
N ILE A 42 -1.84 5.28 0.79
CA ILE A 42 -1.17 6.44 0.17
C ILE A 42 -0.66 7.41 1.23
N THR A 43 0.63 7.72 1.19
CA THR A 43 1.26 8.78 2.00
C THR A 43 2.02 9.73 1.07
N GLY A 44 1.84 11.05 1.25
CA GLY A 44 2.53 12.05 0.42
C GLY A 44 2.21 11.98 -1.09
N GLY A 45 1.11 11.32 -1.47
CA GLY A 45 0.72 11.10 -2.86
C GLY A 45 1.31 9.84 -3.51
N ALA A 46 2.10 9.04 -2.77
CA ALA A 46 2.66 7.78 -3.26
C ALA A 46 2.10 6.57 -2.47
N PRO A 47 1.83 5.43 -3.13
CA PRO A 47 1.44 4.21 -2.46
C PRO A 47 2.64 3.58 -1.74
N ILE A 48 2.43 3.18 -0.50
CA ILE A 48 3.42 2.52 0.35
C ILE A 48 2.86 1.22 0.92
N VAL A 49 3.76 0.31 1.29
CA VAL A 49 3.50 -0.83 2.15
C VAL A 49 4.08 -0.52 3.52
N LYS A 50 3.28 -0.62 4.57
CA LYS A 50 3.69 -0.40 5.95
C LYS A 50 3.57 -1.70 6.75
N ALA A 51 4.69 -2.25 7.19
CA ALA A 51 4.72 -3.28 8.21
C ALA A 51 4.42 -2.65 9.58
N ARG A 52 3.63 -3.36 10.39
CA ARG A 52 3.06 -2.84 11.65
C ARG A 52 4.13 -2.42 12.67
N ASN A 53 5.19 -3.19 12.80
CA ASN A 53 6.23 -2.98 13.82
C ASN A 53 7.43 -2.20 13.29
N GLU A 54 7.47 -1.90 11.99
CA GLU A 54 8.51 -1.09 11.38
C GLU A 54 8.27 0.41 11.62
N ILE A 55 9.34 1.21 11.63
CA ILE A 55 9.24 2.69 11.73
C ILE A 55 8.99 3.31 10.36
N ASP A 56 9.66 2.78 9.35
CA ASP A 56 9.59 3.28 7.98
C ASP A 56 8.66 2.43 7.11
N ALA A 57 8.34 2.94 5.93
CA ALA A 57 7.41 2.30 4.99
C ALA A 57 8.09 2.17 3.64
N VAL A 58 7.86 1.04 2.97
CA VAL A 58 8.48 0.75 1.68
C VAL A 58 7.57 1.28 0.57
N PRO A 59 8.10 1.96 -0.46
CA PRO A 59 7.32 2.27 -1.66
C PRO A 59 6.72 1.00 -2.27
N LEU A 60 5.46 1.06 -2.70
CA LEU A 60 4.79 -0.14 -3.24
C LEU A 60 5.51 -0.73 -4.46
N GLU A 61 6.12 0.13 -5.30
CA GLU A 61 6.91 -0.28 -6.46
C GLU A 61 8.12 -1.12 -6.05
N ASP A 62 8.94 -0.61 -5.12
CA ASP A 62 10.11 -1.33 -4.60
C ASP A 62 9.74 -2.66 -3.95
N PHE A 63 8.61 -2.71 -3.23
CA PHE A 63 8.09 -3.95 -2.67
C PHE A 63 7.75 -4.98 -3.76
N VAL A 64 7.06 -4.55 -4.81
CA VAL A 64 6.65 -5.41 -5.93
C VAL A 64 7.87 -5.92 -6.70
N ASP A 65 8.83 -5.06 -6.98
CA ASP A 65 10.06 -5.43 -7.69
C ASP A 65 10.84 -6.50 -6.92
N HIS A 66 11.02 -6.30 -5.62
CA HIS A 66 11.69 -7.30 -4.76
C HIS A 66 10.93 -8.63 -4.74
N VAL A 67 9.61 -8.60 -4.55
CA VAL A 67 8.80 -9.84 -4.53
C VAL A 67 8.83 -10.56 -5.87
N ASN A 68 8.83 -9.84 -6.99
CA ASN A 68 8.93 -10.44 -8.32
C ASN A 68 10.30 -11.11 -8.54
N GLU A 69 11.37 -10.55 -7.98
CA GLU A 69 12.73 -11.10 -8.11
C GLU A 69 12.96 -12.30 -7.16
N TYR A 70 12.52 -12.21 -5.90
CA TYR A 70 12.88 -13.17 -4.85
C TYR A 70 11.73 -14.03 -4.32
N GLY A 71 10.48 -13.74 -4.71
CA GLY A 71 9.29 -14.51 -4.35
C GLY A 71 8.81 -14.34 -2.90
N SER A 72 9.49 -13.54 -2.09
CA SER A 72 9.11 -13.22 -0.71
C SER A 72 9.78 -11.92 -0.26
N MET A 73 9.32 -11.34 0.85
CA MET A 73 9.86 -10.12 1.45
C MET A 73 10.33 -10.42 2.88
N PRO A 74 11.61 -10.73 3.12
CA PRO A 74 12.16 -10.94 4.45
C PRO A 74 12.35 -9.60 5.20
N GLU A 75 12.31 -9.65 6.53
CA GLU A 75 12.44 -8.47 7.42
C GLU A 75 13.70 -7.65 7.10
N SER A 76 14.84 -8.33 6.90
CA SER A 76 16.10 -7.68 6.57
C SER A 76 16.08 -6.92 5.23
N ALA A 77 15.35 -7.43 4.23
CA ALA A 77 15.24 -6.73 2.95
C ALA A 77 14.28 -5.56 3.06
N TYR A 78 13.16 -5.75 3.76
CA TYR A 78 12.20 -4.68 4.01
C TYR A 78 12.87 -3.48 4.68
N GLY A 79 13.67 -3.70 5.74
CA GLY A 79 14.42 -2.63 6.41
C GLY A 79 15.52 -1.97 5.57
N HIS A 80 15.89 -2.53 4.40
CA HIS A 80 16.78 -1.89 3.44
C HIS A 80 16.05 -1.07 2.38
N LEU A 81 14.77 -1.36 2.15
CA LEU A 81 13.91 -0.66 1.19
C LEU A 81 13.08 0.45 1.85
N ALA A 82 12.98 0.46 3.17
CA ALA A 82 12.19 1.38 3.96
C ALA A 82 12.92 2.71 4.24
#